data_AF-A0A2W4IF54-F1
#
_entry.id   AF-A0A2W4IF54-F1
#
_cell.length_a   1.000
_cell.length_b   1.000
_cell.length_c   1.000
_cell.angle_alpha   90.00
_cell.angle_beta   90.00
_cell.angle_gamma   90.00
#
_symmetry.space_group_name_H-M   'P 1'
#
loop_
_entity.id
_entity.type
_entity.pdbx_description
1 polymer ?
#
loop_
_entity_poly.entity_id
_entity_poly.type
_entity_poly.pdbx_seq_one_letter_code
_entity_poly.pdbx_strand_id
1 'polypeptide(L)'
;MSKTKLSSKLAQVPTEELLSRLVHSSVFSLIGLSLKDAKATVTDADGVQSHEYVTDKGRILVRNDGIRILIEGWQGEKPILRCALRDRQLDGTDQSSPLTFFPNTDPACNRLPEGFLAAELSIYSWDPATYLDGLDVEDSVGHFISDPDFYVWRQYDRDTYMALWSQAFFLGRAPWQMARPMSAVPVHFVRQAAKLLKEIGYHRVDAVPSWYNVARFFKTLGYSFTYGEHELAYEGIREGLNAFIARKAEDGKKARPLTRSQEAWLAALQNIPAEHIPAELKLPSRWPVTHTNQYWVRMHLDLNPFDAGNSKAAEKLLKKITAMRDPAHCHDRVVVHTSGYCPCTDQLGASSPAATGPAATGAPESSEGKS
;
A
#
# COMPACT_ATOMS: atom_id res chain seq x y z
N MET A 1 4.39 35.33 11.36
CA MET A 1 4.21 34.18 12.27
C MET A 1 5.29 33.17 11.94
N SER A 2 6.17 32.86 12.89
CA SER A 2 7.14 31.78 12.76
C SER A 2 6.37 30.48 12.51
N LYS A 3 6.55 29.84 11.35
CA LYS A 3 6.04 28.48 11.12
C LYS A 3 6.83 27.58 12.07
N THR A 4 6.27 27.26 13.23
CA THR A 4 6.80 26.19 14.07
C THR A 4 6.84 24.95 13.18
N LYS A 5 8.05 24.49 12.82
CA LYS A 5 8.25 23.31 11.98
C LYS A 5 7.57 22.15 12.73
N LEU A 6 6.42 21.68 12.24
CA LEU A 6 5.72 20.55 12.83
C LEU A 6 6.68 19.36 12.80
N SER A 7 7.14 18.94 13.97
CA SER A 7 8.06 17.82 14.12
C SER A 7 7.29 16.68 14.78
N SER A 8 6.97 15.66 13.99
CA SER A 8 6.44 14.40 14.50
C SER A 8 7.45 13.75 15.44
N LYS A 9 6.96 12.92 16.38
CA LYS A 9 7.85 12.08 17.21
C LYS A 9 8.72 11.16 16.36
N LEU A 10 8.17 10.71 15.23
CA LEU A 10 8.87 9.93 14.23
C LEU A 10 10.10 10.66 13.67
N ALA A 11 9.98 11.95 13.36
CA ALA A 11 11.08 12.75 12.80
C ALA A 11 12.20 13.08 13.81
N GLN A 12 12.00 12.80 15.09
CA GLN A 12 12.99 13.00 16.15
C GLN A 12 13.94 11.79 16.32
N VAL A 13 13.62 10.67 15.68
CA VAL A 13 14.47 9.46 15.73
C VAL A 13 15.72 9.68 14.87
N PRO A 14 16.94 9.45 15.41
CA PRO A 14 18.18 9.59 14.63
C PRO A 14 18.20 8.70 13.38
N THR A 15 18.77 9.21 12.27
CA THR A 15 18.86 8.50 10.99
C THR A 15 19.54 7.13 11.12
N GLU A 16 20.62 7.04 11.89
CA GLU A 16 21.36 5.81 12.10
C GLU A 16 20.54 4.77 12.87
N GLU A 17 19.73 5.23 13.83
CA GLU A 17 18.78 4.36 14.53
C GLU A 17 17.70 3.88 13.56
N LEU A 18 17.13 4.76 12.75
CA LEU A 18 16.14 4.39 11.73
C LEU A 18 16.71 3.34 10.77
N LEU A 19 17.92 3.53 10.25
CA LEU A 19 18.56 2.57 9.35
C LEU A 19 18.82 1.23 10.02
N SER A 20 19.44 1.23 11.21
CA SER A 20 19.78 -0.01 11.92
C SER A 20 18.56 -0.82 12.35
N ARG A 21 17.41 -0.17 12.55
CA ARG A 21 16.17 -0.82 12.96
C ARG A 21 15.25 -1.20 11.81
N LEU A 22 15.09 -0.33 10.82
CA LEU A 22 14.07 -0.48 9.77
C LEU A 22 14.61 -1.19 8.53
N VAL A 23 15.91 -1.12 8.27
CA VAL A 23 16.53 -1.71 7.09
C VAL A 23 17.12 -3.07 7.45
N HIS A 24 16.62 -4.11 6.77
CA HIS A 24 17.12 -5.46 6.96
C HIS A 24 18.57 -5.60 6.47
N SER A 25 19.38 -6.38 7.18
CA SER A 25 20.82 -6.53 6.92
C SER A 25 21.18 -6.98 5.51
N SER A 26 20.31 -7.76 4.86
CA SER A 26 20.53 -8.19 3.46
C SER A 26 20.61 -7.01 2.48
N VAL A 27 19.91 -5.90 2.74
CA VAL A 27 19.99 -4.70 1.90
C VAL A 27 21.38 -4.10 2.00
N PHE A 28 21.91 -3.97 3.22
CA PHE A 28 23.29 -3.50 3.44
C PHE A 28 24.32 -4.42 2.78
N SER A 29 24.14 -5.75 2.87
CA SER A 29 25.03 -6.71 2.21
C SER A 29 25.03 -6.57 0.68
N LEU A 30 23.87 -6.35 0.06
CA LEU A 30 23.75 -6.20 -1.40
C LEU A 30 24.52 -5.00 -1.95
N ILE A 31 24.56 -3.92 -1.17
CA ILE A 31 25.25 -2.68 -1.55
C ILE A 31 26.63 -2.56 -0.88
N GLY A 32 27.08 -3.52 -0.07
CA GLY A 32 28.37 -3.43 0.62
C GLY A 32 28.48 -2.29 1.64
N LEU A 33 27.38 -1.86 2.25
CA LEU A 33 27.38 -0.78 3.24
C LEU A 33 27.60 -1.30 4.67
N SER A 34 28.57 -0.72 5.38
CA SER A 34 28.76 -0.89 6.84
C SER A 34 28.36 0.40 7.56
N LEU A 35 27.27 0.38 8.34
CA LEU A 35 26.82 1.57 9.07
C LEU A 35 27.85 2.10 10.09
N LYS A 36 28.79 1.28 10.54
CA LYS A 36 29.83 1.69 11.51
C LYS A 36 30.86 2.64 10.89
N ASP A 37 31.12 2.46 9.59
CA ASP A 37 32.20 3.14 8.86
C ASP A 37 31.65 4.14 7.83
N ALA A 38 30.32 4.15 7.66
CA ALA A 38 29.68 4.98 6.65
C ALA A 38 29.62 6.44 7.09
N LYS A 39 29.97 7.33 6.15
CA LYS A 39 29.72 8.77 6.26
C LYS A 39 28.57 9.11 5.33
N ALA A 40 27.56 9.79 5.86
CA ALA A 40 26.47 10.31 5.06
C ALA A 40 26.85 11.66 4.46
N THR A 41 26.46 11.90 3.20
CA THR A 41 26.29 13.27 2.71
C THR A 41 24.96 13.79 3.23
N VAL A 42 24.97 14.96 3.89
CA VAL A 42 23.78 15.55 4.47
C VAL A 42 23.39 16.80 3.68
N THR A 43 22.13 16.89 3.27
CA THR A 43 21.55 18.08 2.65
C THR A 43 20.26 18.47 3.36
N ASP A 44 19.99 19.77 3.43
CA ASP A 44 18.68 20.32 3.85
C ASP A 44 18.21 21.23 2.73
N ALA A 45 17.17 20.79 2.02
CA ALA A 45 16.55 21.52 0.94
C ALA A 45 15.04 21.50 1.14
N ASP A 46 14.41 22.67 1.03
CA ASP A 46 12.95 22.83 1.20
C ASP A 46 12.41 22.25 2.52
N GLY A 47 13.26 22.24 3.56
CA GLY A 47 12.94 21.72 4.88
C GLY A 47 13.00 20.19 5.00
N VAL A 48 13.48 19.50 3.96
CA VAL A 48 13.71 18.04 3.92
C VAL A 48 15.18 17.76 4.22
N GLN A 49 15.45 17.09 5.34
CA GLN A 49 16.76 16.58 5.67
C GLN A 49 17.00 15.27 4.91
N SER A 50 18.07 15.20 4.13
CA SER A 50 18.46 14.01 3.38
C SER A 50 19.83 13.51 3.83
N HIS A 51 19.95 12.20 4.00
CA HIS A 51 21.20 11.50 4.31
C HIS A 51 21.45 10.44 3.23
N GLU A 52 22.51 10.61 2.45
CA GLU A 52 22.88 9.67 1.40
C GLU A 52 24.15 8.92 1.76
N TYR A 53 24.08 7.59 1.66
CA TYR A 53 25.18 6.66 1.91
C TYR A 53 25.53 5.95 0.60
N VAL A 54 26.73 6.20 0.07
CA VAL A 54 27.17 5.69 -1.23
C VAL A 54 28.33 4.72 -1.08
N THR A 55 28.32 3.68 -1.90
CA THR A 55 29.34 2.63 -1.99
C THR A 55 29.69 2.38 -3.46
N ASP A 56 30.65 1.50 -3.72
CA ASP A 56 30.97 1.02 -5.07
C ASP A 56 29.83 0.19 -5.70
N LYS A 57 28.95 -0.42 -4.89
CA LYS A 57 27.89 -1.33 -5.34
C LYS A 57 26.50 -0.71 -5.38
N GLY A 58 26.31 0.45 -4.77
CA GLY A 58 24.98 1.06 -4.65
C GLY A 58 24.89 2.17 -3.62
N ARG A 59 23.67 2.53 -3.27
CA ARG A 59 23.39 3.64 -2.35
C ARG A 59 22.13 3.44 -1.52
N ILE A 60 22.07 4.10 -0.37
CA ILE A 60 20.85 4.30 0.41
C ILE A 60 20.64 5.79 0.64
N LEU A 61 19.42 6.25 0.43
CA LEU A 61 18.97 7.61 0.68
C LEU A 61 17.90 7.59 1.77
N VAL A 62 18.08 8.38 2.83
CA VAL A 62 17.05 8.63 3.85
C VAL A 62 16.61 10.07 3.75
N ARG A 63 15.31 10.32 3.62
CA ARG A 63 14.70 11.66 3.57
C ARG A 63 13.71 11.82 4.72
N ASN A 64 13.77 12.95 5.41
CA ASN A 64 12.91 13.30 6.53
C ASN A 64 12.42 14.75 6.39
N ASP A 65 11.11 14.96 6.29
CA ASP A 65 10.51 16.30 6.17
C ASP A 65 9.83 16.80 7.46
N GLY A 66 10.06 16.12 8.57
CA GLY A 66 9.42 16.39 9.86
C GLY A 66 8.16 15.57 10.12
N ILE A 67 7.56 14.96 9.10
CA ILE A 67 6.28 14.22 9.17
C ILE A 67 6.40 12.85 8.54
N ARG A 68 7.22 12.74 7.50
CA ARG A 68 7.48 11.51 6.77
C ARG A 68 8.97 11.21 6.75
N ILE A 69 9.27 9.93 6.96
CA ILE A 69 10.56 9.31 6.66
C ILE A 69 10.39 8.47 5.40
N LEU A 70 11.31 8.62 4.46
CA LEU A 70 11.43 7.80 3.24
C LEU A 70 12.85 7.25 3.16
N ILE A 71 12.98 5.93 3.07
CA ILE A 71 14.24 5.23 2.88
C ILE A 71 14.19 4.54 1.52
N GLU A 72 15.17 4.81 0.69
CA GLU A 72 15.30 4.21 -0.63
C GLU A 72 16.69 3.62 -0.79
N GLY A 73 16.79 2.50 -1.49
CA GLY A 73 18.04 1.80 -1.72
C GLY A 73 18.15 1.30 -3.15
N TRP A 74 19.35 1.38 -3.70
CA TRP A 74 19.67 0.95 -5.06
C TRP A 74 20.96 0.11 -5.09
N GLN A 75 21.00 -0.90 -5.96
CA GLN A 75 22.20 -1.63 -6.35
C GLN A 75 22.56 -1.23 -7.79
N GLY A 76 23.65 -0.48 -7.97
CA GLY A 76 23.85 0.33 -9.17
C GLY A 76 22.62 1.22 -9.41
N GLU A 77 22.03 1.14 -10.62
CA GLU A 77 20.81 1.86 -10.98
C GLU A 77 19.51 1.14 -10.61
N LYS A 78 19.58 -0.14 -10.20
CA LYS A 78 18.38 -0.93 -9.90
C LYS A 78 17.87 -0.60 -8.49
N PRO A 79 16.62 -0.15 -8.31
CA PRO A 79 16.05 0.00 -6.98
C PRO A 79 15.91 -1.37 -6.31
N ILE A 80 16.18 -1.46 -5.02
CA ILE A 80 16.05 -2.69 -4.24
C ILE A 80 15.19 -2.50 -2.99
N LEU A 81 15.04 -1.26 -2.52
CA LEU A 81 14.25 -0.92 -1.34
C LEU A 81 13.57 0.43 -1.55
N ARG A 82 12.31 0.52 -1.14
CA ARG A 82 11.62 1.78 -0.89
C ARG A 82 10.66 1.57 0.25
N CYS A 83 10.89 2.23 1.38
CA CYS A 83 9.99 2.16 2.51
C CYS A 83 9.79 3.52 3.14
N ALA A 84 8.62 3.71 3.74
CA ALA A 84 8.30 4.97 4.38
C ALA A 84 7.41 4.79 5.60
N LEU A 85 7.54 5.73 6.53
CA LEU A 85 6.65 5.96 7.64
C LEU A 85 6.19 7.41 7.58
N ARG A 86 4.89 7.64 7.63
CA ARG A 86 4.28 8.97 7.54
C ARG A 86 3.37 9.17 8.73
N ASP A 87 3.65 10.19 9.53
CA ASP A 87 2.73 10.62 10.58
C ASP A 87 1.42 11.12 9.95
N ARG A 88 0.29 10.63 10.46
CA ARG A 88 -1.05 10.93 9.98
C ARG A 88 -1.70 12.13 10.68
N GLN A 89 -0.99 12.83 11.56
CA GLN A 89 -1.53 14.00 12.28
C GLN A 89 -2.03 15.13 11.37
N LEU A 90 -1.55 15.18 10.12
CA LEU A 90 -1.98 16.17 9.12
C LEU A 90 -3.01 15.62 8.12
N ASP A 91 -3.45 14.37 8.30
CA ASP A 91 -4.48 13.81 7.44
C ASP A 91 -5.77 14.63 7.54
N GLY A 92 -6.29 15.03 6.37
CA GLY A 92 -7.48 15.87 6.27
C GLY A 92 -7.25 17.36 6.58
N THR A 93 -6.01 17.82 6.54
CA THR A 93 -5.65 19.24 6.55
C THR A 93 -5.15 19.69 5.18
N ASP A 94 -5.13 21.00 4.94
CA ASP A 94 -4.52 21.61 3.73
C ASP A 94 -2.99 21.57 3.74
N GLN A 95 -2.38 21.07 4.83
CA GLN A 95 -0.94 20.96 4.94
C GLN A 95 -0.45 19.70 4.23
N SER A 96 0.36 19.90 3.20
CA SER A 96 1.01 18.82 2.46
C SER A 96 2.40 18.54 3.00
N SER A 97 2.81 17.27 2.91
CA SER A 97 4.22 16.88 3.01
C SER A 97 4.78 16.87 1.58
N PRO A 98 5.97 17.46 1.34
CA PRO A 98 6.63 17.41 0.03
C PRO A 98 6.99 15.98 -0.38
N LEU A 99 7.00 15.05 0.57
CA LEU A 99 7.25 13.65 0.32
C LEU A 99 5.96 12.86 0.03
N THR A 100 4.75 13.38 0.26
CA THR A 100 3.48 12.64 0.11
C THR A 100 3.21 12.22 -1.35
N PHE A 101 3.03 10.91 -1.59
CA PHE A 101 2.75 10.36 -2.93
C PHE A 101 1.27 10.15 -3.22
N PHE A 102 0.43 10.06 -2.19
CA PHE A 102 -1.01 9.87 -2.34
C PHE A 102 -1.73 11.04 -1.69
N PRO A 103 -2.66 11.71 -2.40
CA PRO A 103 -3.48 12.72 -1.77
C PRO A 103 -4.20 12.12 -0.56
N ASN A 104 -4.38 12.92 0.49
CA ASN A 104 -5.32 12.56 1.53
C ASN A 104 -6.64 12.21 0.81
N THR A 105 -7.09 10.96 0.93
CA THR A 105 -8.50 10.64 0.66
C THR A 105 -9.36 11.61 1.46
N ASP A 106 -10.59 11.88 1.00
CA ASP A 106 -11.53 12.82 1.61
C ASP A 106 -11.18 13.13 3.08
N PRO A 107 -10.80 14.38 3.41
CA PRO A 107 -10.40 14.80 4.75
C PRO A 107 -11.27 14.25 5.88
N ALA A 108 -12.57 14.06 5.65
CA ALA A 108 -13.50 13.51 6.63
C ALA A 108 -13.22 12.03 6.95
N CYS A 109 -12.79 11.23 5.97
CA CYS A 109 -12.53 9.80 6.11
C CYS A 109 -11.19 9.48 6.77
N ASN A 110 -10.29 10.45 6.88
CA ASN A 110 -8.94 10.24 7.42
C ASN A 110 -8.66 11.01 8.71
N ARG A 111 -9.63 11.79 9.23
CA ARG A 111 -9.45 12.56 10.46
C ARG A 111 -9.30 11.63 11.66
N LEU A 112 -8.23 11.81 12.41
CA LEU A 112 -7.96 11.05 13.64
C LEU A 112 -8.56 11.77 14.86
N PRO A 113 -8.91 11.03 15.93
CA PRO A 113 -9.26 11.65 17.20
C PRO A 113 -8.15 12.57 17.71
N GLU A 114 -8.51 13.63 18.43
CA GLU A 114 -7.54 14.53 19.03
C GLU A 114 -6.60 13.76 19.97
N GLY A 115 -5.29 14.01 19.84
CA GLY A 115 -4.26 13.28 20.61
C GLY A 115 -3.97 11.85 20.11
N PHE A 116 -4.72 11.33 19.13
CA PHE A 116 -4.47 10.01 18.56
C PHE A 116 -3.33 10.05 17.55
N LEU A 117 -2.16 9.60 17.97
CA LEU A 117 -1.00 9.38 17.09
C LEU A 117 -1.16 8.10 16.26
N ALA A 118 -1.17 8.24 14.94
CA ALA A 118 -1.09 7.13 13.99
C ALA A 118 -0.03 7.42 12.92
N ALA A 119 0.62 6.36 12.44
CA ALA A 119 1.51 6.44 11.31
C ALA A 119 1.06 5.50 10.19
N GLU A 120 1.22 5.91 8.95
CA GLU A 120 1.02 5.08 7.77
C GLU A 120 2.37 4.54 7.30
N LEU A 121 2.43 3.25 6.97
CA LEU A 121 3.62 2.62 6.43
C LEU A 121 3.45 2.21 4.97
N SER A 122 4.56 2.24 4.23
CA SER A 122 4.67 1.62 2.90
C SER A 122 6.01 0.93 2.75
N ILE A 123 6.04 -0.18 2.00
CA ILE A 123 7.24 -0.98 1.79
C ILE A 123 7.19 -1.67 0.43
N TYR A 124 8.27 -1.48 -0.31
CA TYR A 124 8.58 -2.18 -1.54
C TYR A 124 10.01 -2.69 -1.43
N SER A 125 10.20 -3.93 -1.86
CA SER A 125 11.52 -4.55 -1.92
C SER A 125 11.60 -5.32 -3.22
N TRP A 126 12.73 -5.25 -3.90
CA TRP A 126 12.94 -5.91 -5.17
C TRP A 126 14.24 -6.69 -5.13
N ASP A 127 14.17 -7.97 -5.48
CA ASP A 127 15.34 -8.80 -5.72
C ASP A 127 15.94 -8.41 -7.08
N PRO A 128 17.14 -7.79 -7.09
CA PRO A 128 17.75 -7.22 -8.29
C PRO A 128 18.05 -8.25 -9.38
N ALA A 129 18.16 -9.54 -9.01
CA ALA A 129 18.41 -10.65 -9.93
C ALA A 129 17.14 -11.12 -10.68
N THR A 130 15.96 -10.61 -10.31
CA THR A 130 14.67 -11.13 -10.79
C THR A 130 13.80 -10.11 -11.51
N TYR A 131 14.38 -8.95 -11.84
CA TYR A 131 13.76 -7.97 -12.71
C TYR A 131 13.36 -8.60 -14.04
N LEU A 132 12.19 -8.22 -14.54
CA LEU A 132 11.79 -8.57 -15.90
C LEU A 132 12.51 -7.67 -16.90
N ASP A 133 12.87 -8.23 -18.04
CA ASP A 133 13.35 -7.46 -19.19
C ASP A 133 12.15 -6.84 -19.93
N GLY A 134 12.33 -5.65 -20.54
CA GLY A 134 11.31 -4.98 -21.35
C GLY A 134 10.11 -4.42 -20.58
N LEU A 135 10.30 -4.00 -19.32
CA LEU A 135 9.24 -3.45 -18.45
C LEU A 135 8.51 -2.21 -19.02
N ASP A 136 9.13 -1.53 -19.97
CA ASP A 136 8.70 -0.28 -20.60
C ASP A 136 8.16 -0.45 -22.02
N VAL A 137 8.24 -1.66 -22.59
CA VAL A 137 7.76 -1.93 -23.94
C VAL A 137 6.25 -2.15 -23.90
N GLU A 138 5.48 -1.21 -24.45
CA GLU A 138 4.02 -1.32 -24.58
C GLU A 138 3.63 -2.65 -25.24
N ASP A 139 2.49 -3.20 -24.83
CA ASP A 139 2.00 -4.55 -25.20
C ASP A 139 2.93 -5.73 -24.88
N SER A 140 4.01 -5.52 -24.12
CA SER A 140 4.78 -6.63 -23.56
C SER A 140 4.18 -7.13 -22.24
N VAL A 141 4.46 -8.39 -21.90
CA VAL A 141 4.10 -8.94 -20.58
C VAL A 141 4.79 -8.18 -19.44
N GLY A 142 5.98 -7.60 -19.68
CA GLY A 142 6.70 -6.79 -18.71
C GLY A 142 5.95 -5.50 -18.36
N HIS A 143 5.50 -4.77 -19.39
CA HIS A 143 4.68 -3.57 -19.23
C HIS A 143 3.30 -3.89 -18.63
N PHE A 144 2.66 -4.98 -19.07
CA PHE A 144 1.41 -5.45 -18.47
C PHE A 144 1.52 -5.79 -16.97
N ILE A 145 2.62 -6.39 -16.55
CA ILE A 145 2.87 -6.66 -15.13
C ILE A 145 3.19 -5.37 -14.38
N SER A 146 3.91 -4.43 -15.01
CA SER A 146 4.35 -3.20 -14.37
C SER A 146 3.25 -2.16 -14.23
N ASP A 147 2.25 -2.15 -15.13
CA ASP A 147 1.07 -1.27 -15.10
C ASP A 147 -0.18 -1.99 -15.68
N PRO A 148 -0.77 -2.96 -14.98
CA PRO A 148 -1.97 -3.66 -15.45
C PRO A 148 -3.19 -2.72 -15.55
N ASP A 149 -3.21 -1.62 -14.80
CA ASP A 149 -4.31 -0.66 -14.79
C ASP A 149 -4.39 0.14 -16.10
N PHE A 150 -3.26 0.33 -16.80
CA PHE A 150 -3.25 0.86 -18.17
C PHE A 150 -4.20 0.05 -19.10
N TYR A 151 -4.12 -1.27 -19.03
CA TYR A 151 -4.89 -2.19 -19.88
C TYR A 151 -6.33 -2.39 -19.44
N VAL A 152 -6.71 -1.92 -18.24
CA VAL A 152 -8.09 -1.96 -17.75
C VAL A 152 -8.80 -0.63 -17.95
N TRP A 153 -8.14 0.49 -17.64
CA TRP A 153 -8.80 1.79 -17.53
C TRP A 153 -8.48 2.75 -18.67
N ARG A 154 -7.33 2.63 -19.33
CA ARG A 154 -6.92 3.56 -20.39
C ARG A 154 -7.19 3.02 -21.78
N GLN A 155 -6.94 1.72 -21.99
CA GLN A 155 -7.06 1.08 -23.30
C GLN A 155 -7.57 -0.36 -23.15
N TYR A 156 -8.78 -0.53 -22.63
CA TYR A 156 -9.32 -1.89 -22.51
C TYR A 156 -9.62 -2.48 -23.90
N ASP A 157 -8.77 -3.41 -24.31
CA ASP A 157 -8.97 -4.32 -25.43
C ASP A 157 -8.98 -5.77 -24.91
N ARG A 158 -10.07 -6.48 -25.16
CA ARG A 158 -10.30 -7.81 -24.59
C ARG A 158 -9.21 -8.80 -25.02
N ASP A 159 -8.89 -8.83 -26.30
CA ASP A 159 -8.03 -9.87 -26.87
C ASP A 159 -6.58 -9.66 -26.42
N THR A 160 -6.12 -8.41 -26.42
CA THR A 160 -4.81 -8.00 -25.89
C THR A 160 -4.70 -8.30 -24.39
N TYR A 161 -5.70 -7.87 -23.60
CA TYR A 161 -5.70 -8.10 -22.15
C TYR A 161 -5.64 -9.58 -21.82
N MET A 162 -6.49 -10.41 -22.43
CA MET A 162 -6.56 -11.84 -22.12
C MET A 162 -5.30 -12.58 -22.59
N ALA A 163 -4.68 -12.16 -23.70
CA ALA A 163 -3.40 -12.70 -24.15
C ALA A 163 -2.26 -12.41 -23.15
N LEU A 164 -2.17 -11.17 -22.66
CA LEU A 164 -1.16 -10.75 -21.69
C LEU A 164 -1.40 -11.36 -20.30
N TRP A 165 -2.66 -11.39 -19.85
CA TRP A 165 -3.07 -12.03 -18.60
C TRP A 165 -2.70 -13.51 -18.58
N SER A 166 -2.96 -14.24 -19.67
CA SER A 166 -2.60 -15.66 -19.78
C SER A 166 -1.10 -15.88 -19.62
N GLN A 167 -0.27 -15.05 -20.26
CA GLN A 167 1.19 -15.11 -20.10
C GLN A 167 1.62 -14.78 -18.66
N ALA A 168 1.11 -13.69 -18.10
CA ALA A 168 1.46 -13.24 -16.76
C ALA A 168 1.05 -14.25 -15.66
N PHE A 169 -0.09 -14.93 -15.83
CA PHE A 169 -0.61 -15.93 -14.91
C PHE A 169 0.39 -17.08 -14.65
N PHE A 170 1.17 -17.48 -15.67
CA PHE A 170 2.15 -18.54 -15.57
C PHE A 170 3.59 -18.06 -15.31
N LEU A 171 3.87 -16.75 -15.43
CA LEU A 171 5.22 -16.18 -15.26
C LEU A 171 5.70 -16.18 -13.80
N GLY A 172 4.80 -16.39 -12.83
CA GLY A 172 5.15 -16.36 -11.40
C GLY A 172 5.48 -14.96 -10.90
N ARG A 173 4.78 -13.95 -11.43
CA ARG A 173 4.75 -12.56 -10.95
C ARG A 173 3.31 -12.17 -10.69
N ALA A 174 3.05 -11.41 -9.63
CA ALA A 174 1.74 -10.82 -9.37
C ALA A 174 1.59 -9.49 -10.15
N PRO A 175 0.38 -8.93 -10.25
CA PRO A 175 0.18 -7.55 -10.70
C PRO A 175 1.12 -6.58 -9.97
N TRP A 176 1.67 -5.58 -10.67
CA TRP A 176 2.61 -4.58 -10.17
C TRP A 176 3.95 -5.13 -9.63
N GLN A 177 4.26 -6.39 -9.92
CA GLN A 177 5.45 -7.08 -9.40
C GLN A 177 6.56 -7.17 -10.45
N MET A 178 7.26 -6.05 -10.69
CA MET A 178 8.38 -5.97 -11.66
C MET A 178 9.58 -6.86 -11.29
N ALA A 179 9.75 -7.19 -10.01
CA ALA A 179 10.73 -8.14 -9.51
C ALA A 179 10.17 -8.91 -8.30
N ARG A 180 10.74 -10.07 -7.96
CA ARG A 180 10.34 -10.81 -6.76
C ARG A 180 10.71 -9.99 -5.50
N PRO A 181 9.89 -9.99 -4.45
CA PRO A 181 10.27 -9.33 -3.21
C PRO A 181 11.38 -10.10 -2.52
N MET A 182 12.28 -9.38 -1.87
CA MET A 182 13.24 -9.97 -0.94
C MET A 182 12.48 -10.43 0.32
N SER A 183 12.09 -11.70 0.37
CA SER A 183 11.08 -12.24 1.30
C SER A 183 11.19 -11.80 2.77
N ALA A 184 12.39 -11.64 3.32
CA ALA A 184 12.60 -11.22 4.71
C ALA A 184 12.48 -9.69 4.92
N VAL A 185 12.73 -8.88 3.89
CA VAL A 185 12.85 -7.43 4.00
C VAL A 185 11.52 -6.78 4.37
N PRO A 186 10.37 -7.07 3.71
CA PRO A 186 9.10 -6.49 4.10
C PRO A 186 8.62 -6.91 5.48
N VAL A 187 8.79 -8.19 5.83
CA VAL A 187 8.39 -8.72 7.15
C VAL A 187 9.19 -8.02 8.25
N HIS A 188 10.50 -7.86 8.04
CA HIS A 188 11.37 -7.15 8.97
C HIS A 188 10.93 -5.70 9.14
N PHE A 189 10.79 -4.95 8.04
CA PHE A 189 10.39 -3.55 8.08
C PHE A 189 9.06 -3.34 8.82
N VAL A 190 8.02 -4.09 8.47
CA VAL A 190 6.68 -3.93 9.09
C VAL A 190 6.74 -4.19 10.61
N ARG A 191 7.43 -5.25 11.04
CA ARG A 191 7.55 -5.58 12.47
C ARG A 191 8.38 -4.54 13.23
N GLN A 192 9.50 -4.10 12.66
CA GLN A 192 10.37 -3.13 13.32
C GLN A 192 9.76 -1.73 13.34
N ALA A 193 9.02 -1.35 12.29
CA ALA A 193 8.22 -0.13 12.27
C ALA A 193 7.17 -0.15 13.38
N ALA A 194 6.37 -1.23 13.50
CA ALA A 194 5.39 -1.35 14.58
C ALA A 194 6.03 -1.25 15.97
N LYS A 195 7.19 -1.90 16.16
CA LYS A 195 7.95 -1.83 17.42
C LYS A 195 8.45 -0.42 17.72
N LEU A 196 9.08 0.25 16.75
CA LEU A 196 9.56 1.62 16.87
C LEU A 196 8.43 2.58 17.19
N LEU A 197 7.35 2.54 16.41
CA LEU A 197 6.18 3.39 16.58
C LEU A 197 5.55 3.19 17.98
N LYS A 198 5.49 1.95 18.45
CA LYS A 198 5.00 1.64 19.81
C LYS A 198 5.87 2.29 20.88
N GLU A 199 7.19 2.19 20.77
CA GLU A 199 8.15 2.75 21.73
C GLU A 199 8.11 4.28 21.80
N ILE A 200 7.92 4.95 20.66
CA ILE A 200 7.80 6.42 20.61
C ILE A 200 6.36 6.90 20.88
N GLY A 201 5.44 6.00 21.23
CA GLY A 201 4.12 6.33 21.77
C GLY A 201 3.03 6.56 20.72
N TYR A 202 3.13 5.97 19.52
CA TYR A 202 2.00 5.91 18.58
C TYR A 202 0.97 4.88 19.07
N HIS A 203 -0.31 5.15 18.80
CA HIS A 203 -1.40 4.24 19.16
C HIS A 203 -1.66 3.20 18.09
N ARG A 204 -1.43 3.55 16.82
CA ARG A 204 -1.76 2.72 15.67
C ARG A 204 -0.74 2.88 14.55
N VAL A 205 -0.54 1.80 13.80
CA VAL A 205 0.08 1.86 12.49
C VAL A 205 -0.91 1.38 11.43
N ASP A 206 -1.05 2.17 10.38
CA ASP A 206 -1.92 1.93 9.25
C ASP A 206 -1.12 1.44 8.04
N ALA A 207 -1.74 0.60 7.23
CA ALA A 207 -1.28 0.20 5.93
C ALA A 207 -2.41 0.38 4.91
N VAL A 208 -2.05 0.78 3.69
CA VAL A 208 -2.99 0.98 2.59
C VAL A 208 -2.66 -0.02 1.49
N PRO A 209 -3.09 -1.30 1.63
CA PRO A 209 -2.83 -2.31 0.62
C PRO A 209 -3.57 -1.98 -0.68
N SER A 210 -2.84 -1.65 -1.73
CA SER A 210 -3.40 -1.42 -3.07
C SER A 210 -4.00 -2.69 -3.69
N TRP A 211 -3.56 -3.88 -3.27
CA TRP A 211 -3.97 -5.15 -3.86
C TRP A 211 -4.24 -6.26 -2.83
N TYR A 212 -5.04 -7.25 -3.23
CA TYR A 212 -5.44 -8.41 -2.42
C TYR A 212 -4.26 -9.15 -1.77
N ASN A 213 -3.19 -9.40 -2.52
CA ASN A 213 -1.99 -10.08 -2.02
C ASN A 213 -1.24 -9.26 -0.96
N VAL A 214 -1.26 -7.93 -1.06
CA VAL A 214 -0.69 -7.02 -0.06
C VAL A 214 -1.54 -7.03 1.21
N ALA A 215 -2.87 -7.01 1.08
CA ALA A 215 -3.78 -7.13 2.23
C ALA A 215 -3.61 -8.48 2.95
N ARG A 216 -3.50 -9.58 2.19
CA ARG A 216 -3.19 -10.90 2.72
C ARG A 216 -1.88 -10.89 3.50
N PHE A 217 -0.82 -10.27 2.97
CA PHE A 217 0.46 -10.11 3.66
C PHE A 217 0.29 -9.41 5.02
N PHE A 218 -0.39 -8.27 5.07
CA PHE A 218 -0.65 -7.56 6.33
C PHE A 218 -1.53 -8.37 7.31
N LYS A 219 -2.55 -9.08 6.82
CA LYS A 219 -3.38 -9.98 7.66
C LYS A 219 -2.51 -11.05 8.34
N THR A 220 -1.50 -11.60 7.64
CA THR A 220 -0.55 -12.56 8.26
C THR A 220 0.35 -11.96 9.34
N LEU A 221 0.48 -10.63 9.35
CA LEU A 221 1.26 -9.88 10.35
C LEU A 221 0.39 -9.33 11.49
N GLY A 222 -0.88 -9.73 11.56
CA GLY A 222 -1.81 -9.35 12.63
C GLY A 222 -2.57 -8.05 12.39
N TYR A 223 -2.52 -7.49 11.17
CA TYR A 223 -3.32 -6.32 10.84
C TYR A 223 -4.78 -6.69 10.63
N SER A 224 -5.67 -5.81 11.06
CA SER A 224 -7.12 -5.90 10.87
C SER A 224 -7.57 -4.93 9.80
N PHE A 225 -8.66 -5.25 9.10
CA PHE A 225 -9.29 -4.27 8.21
C PHE A 225 -9.89 -3.15 9.04
N THR A 226 -9.72 -1.92 8.60
CA THR A 226 -10.32 -0.75 9.27
C THR A 226 -11.82 -0.67 9.02
N TYR A 227 -12.28 -1.16 7.87
CA TYR A 227 -13.67 -1.10 7.44
C TYR A 227 -14.19 -2.51 7.12
N GLY A 228 -15.43 -2.81 7.53
CA GLY A 228 -16.00 -4.15 7.43
C GLY A 228 -16.23 -4.61 5.98
N GLU A 229 -16.57 -3.69 5.09
CA GLU A 229 -16.74 -3.94 3.67
C GLU A 229 -15.44 -4.39 2.98
N HIS A 230 -14.28 -3.91 3.44
CA HIS A 230 -12.99 -4.40 2.96
C HIS A 230 -12.73 -5.84 3.39
N GLU A 231 -13.12 -6.18 4.62
CA GLU A 231 -13.01 -7.56 5.12
C GLU A 231 -13.95 -8.49 4.36
N LEU A 232 -15.20 -8.08 4.10
CA LEU A 232 -16.15 -8.84 3.30
C LEU A 232 -15.63 -9.10 1.88
N ALA A 233 -15.06 -8.09 1.21
CA ALA A 233 -14.48 -8.25 -0.12
C ALA A 233 -13.27 -9.22 -0.11
N TYR A 234 -12.40 -9.09 0.90
CA TYR A 234 -11.25 -9.99 1.08
C TYR A 234 -11.69 -11.45 1.30
N GLU A 235 -12.66 -11.68 2.18
CA GLU A 235 -13.19 -13.01 2.48
C GLU A 235 -13.90 -13.60 1.26
N GLY A 236 -14.72 -12.82 0.54
CA GLY A 236 -15.36 -13.28 -0.70
C GLY A 236 -14.35 -13.71 -1.77
N ILE A 237 -13.27 -12.95 -1.98
CA ILE A 237 -12.19 -13.36 -2.89
C ILE A 237 -11.53 -14.65 -2.40
N ARG A 238 -11.20 -14.75 -1.10
CA ARG A 238 -10.57 -15.92 -0.50
C ARG A 238 -11.43 -17.18 -0.67
N GLU A 239 -12.72 -17.08 -0.42
CA GLU A 239 -13.70 -18.16 -0.60
C GLU A 239 -13.80 -18.58 -2.07
N GLY A 240 -13.89 -17.61 -2.98
CA GLY A 240 -13.93 -17.87 -4.42
C GLY A 240 -12.68 -18.59 -4.92
N LEU A 241 -11.49 -18.20 -4.46
CA LEU A 241 -10.22 -18.86 -4.78
C LEU A 241 -10.19 -20.30 -4.26
N ASN A 242 -10.63 -20.53 -3.02
CA ASN A 242 -10.72 -21.88 -2.46
C ASN A 242 -11.69 -22.77 -3.25
N ALA A 243 -12.86 -22.22 -3.62
CA ALA A 243 -13.84 -22.92 -4.43
C ALA A 243 -13.29 -23.25 -5.82
N PHE A 244 -12.55 -22.32 -6.44
CA PHE A 244 -11.87 -22.56 -7.72
C PHE A 244 -10.86 -23.71 -7.63
N ILE A 245 -10.02 -23.73 -6.59
CA ILE A 245 -9.04 -24.81 -6.35
C ILE A 245 -9.77 -26.14 -6.14
N ALA A 246 -10.86 -26.15 -5.37
CA ALA A 246 -11.65 -27.35 -5.10
C ALA A 246 -12.28 -27.92 -6.39
N ARG A 247 -12.83 -27.07 -7.28
CA ARG A 247 -13.37 -27.50 -8.58
C ARG A 247 -12.33 -28.10 -9.52
N LYS A 248 -11.05 -27.73 -9.36
CA LYS A 248 -9.93 -28.25 -10.15
C LYS A 248 -9.32 -29.54 -9.57
N ALA A 249 -9.82 -30.03 -8.43
CA ALA A 249 -9.53 -31.39 -8.01
C ALA A 249 -10.18 -32.36 -9.01
N GLU A 250 -9.39 -33.07 -9.81
CA GLU A 250 -9.90 -34.22 -10.57
C GLU A 250 -10.26 -35.35 -9.59
N ASP A 251 -11.27 -36.16 -9.91
CA ASP A 251 -11.66 -37.31 -9.10
C ASP A 251 -10.43 -38.17 -8.75
N GLY A 252 -10.10 -38.23 -7.46
CA GLY A 252 -8.98 -38.99 -6.93
C GLY A 252 -7.61 -38.29 -6.95
N LYS A 253 -7.48 -37.06 -7.47
CA LYS A 253 -6.22 -36.29 -7.42
C LYS A 253 -6.35 -35.06 -6.52
N LYS A 254 -5.37 -34.88 -5.63
CA LYS A 254 -5.27 -33.69 -4.78
C LYS A 254 -5.16 -32.44 -5.66
N ALA A 255 -6.07 -31.47 -5.46
CA ALA A 255 -6.00 -30.19 -6.16
C ALA A 255 -4.63 -29.55 -5.98
N ARG A 256 -4.01 -29.14 -7.09
CA ARG A 256 -2.78 -28.35 -7.03
C ARG A 256 -3.13 -26.97 -6.49
N PRO A 257 -2.51 -26.52 -5.38
CA PRO A 257 -2.75 -25.18 -4.88
C PRO A 257 -2.24 -24.16 -5.90
N LEU A 258 -2.95 -23.04 -6.02
CA LEU A 258 -2.45 -21.89 -6.76
C LEU A 258 -1.24 -21.30 -6.06
N THR A 259 -0.31 -20.77 -6.85
CA THR A 259 0.72 -19.91 -6.29
C THR A 259 0.11 -18.56 -5.88
N ARG A 260 0.78 -17.83 -4.98
CA ARG A 260 0.32 -16.50 -4.56
C ARG A 260 0.17 -15.51 -5.72
N SER A 261 1.02 -15.64 -6.75
CA SER A 261 0.90 -14.81 -7.96
C SER A 261 -0.33 -15.16 -8.78
N GLN A 262 -0.65 -16.46 -8.90
CA GLN A 262 -1.84 -16.92 -9.61
C GLN A 262 -3.13 -16.49 -8.90
N GLU A 263 -3.18 -16.59 -7.58
CA GLU A 263 -4.30 -16.04 -6.79
C GLU A 263 -4.48 -14.54 -7.05
N ALA A 264 -3.38 -13.78 -7.07
CA ALA A 264 -3.42 -12.34 -7.31
C ALA A 264 -3.94 -12.00 -8.72
N TRP A 265 -3.54 -12.75 -9.75
CA TRP A 265 -4.05 -12.57 -11.11
C TRP A 265 -5.52 -12.97 -11.28
N LEU A 266 -6.01 -13.97 -10.55
CA LEU A 266 -7.45 -14.29 -10.53
C LEU A 266 -8.25 -13.18 -9.84
N ALA A 267 -7.73 -12.62 -8.74
CA ALA A 267 -8.34 -11.47 -8.09
C ALA A 267 -8.34 -10.23 -9.02
N ALA A 268 -7.25 -9.98 -9.73
CA ALA A 268 -7.14 -8.88 -10.69
C ALA A 268 -8.06 -9.02 -11.90
N LEU A 269 -8.26 -10.25 -12.38
CA LEU A 269 -9.21 -10.53 -13.47
C LEU A 269 -10.64 -10.05 -13.15
N GLN A 270 -11.01 -9.93 -11.86
CA GLN A 270 -12.34 -9.47 -11.47
C GLN A 270 -12.58 -7.97 -11.70
N ASN A 271 -11.56 -7.22 -12.13
CA ASN A 271 -11.65 -5.78 -12.36
C ASN A 271 -11.92 -5.39 -13.82
N ILE A 272 -12.03 -6.35 -14.74
CA ILE A 272 -12.48 -6.11 -16.13
C ILE A 272 -14.02 -6.23 -16.24
N PRO A 273 -14.65 -5.78 -17.34
CA PRO A 273 -16.10 -5.95 -17.53
C PRO A 273 -16.54 -7.42 -17.40
N ALA A 274 -17.62 -7.65 -16.64
CA ALA A 274 -18.01 -8.97 -16.16
C ALA A 274 -18.44 -9.94 -17.27
N GLU A 275 -18.86 -9.42 -18.41
CA GLU A 275 -19.19 -10.13 -19.64
C GLU A 275 -17.96 -10.74 -20.33
N HIS A 276 -16.76 -10.24 -20.03
CA HIS A 276 -15.51 -10.73 -20.61
C HIS A 276 -14.80 -11.76 -19.74
N ILE A 277 -15.23 -11.93 -18.48
CA ILE A 277 -14.68 -12.92 -17.55
C ILE A 277 -15.37 -14.27 -17.79
N PRO A 278 -14.62 -15.35 -18.12
CA PRO A 278 -15.18 -16.70 -18.21
C PRO A 278 -15.88 -17.10 -16.91
N ALA A 279 -17.04 -17.77 -17.01
CA ALA A 279 -17.88 -18.10 -15.86
C ALA A 279 -17.12 -18.91 -14.79
N GLU A 280 -16.17 -19.74 -15.21
CA GLU A 280 -15.37 -20.60 -14.34
C GLU A 280 -14.34 -19.83 -13.51
N LEU A 281 -13.97 -18.63 -13.96
CA LEU A 281 -12.98 -17.73 -13.37
C LEU A 281 -13.61 -16.59 -12.54
N LYS A 282 -14.94 -16.47 -12.53
CA LYS A 282 -15.65 -15.46 -11.72
C LYS A 282 -15.52 -15.77 -10.24
N LEU A 283 -15.18 -14.75 -9.46
CA LEU A 283 -15.17 -14.76 -8.00
C LEU A 283 -16.42 -14.02 -7.47
N PRO A 284 -16.89 -14.31 -6.25
CA PRO A 284 -18.09 -13.67 -5.69
C PRO A 284 -17.84 -12.20 -5.26
N SER A 285 -16.61 -11.73 -5.33
CA SER A 285 -16.22 -10.37 -4.97
C SER A 285 -15.06 -9.88 -5.83
N ARG A 286 -15.00 -8.57 -6.03
CA ARG A 286 -13.88 -7.85 -6.66
C ARG A 286 -13.08 -7.11 -5.61
N TRP A 287 -11.81 -6.87 -5.89
CA TRP A 287 -11.00 -6.06 -4.99
C TRP A 287 -11.48 -4.59 -5.08
N PRO A 288 -11.76 -3.91 -3.95
CA PRO A 288 -12.47 -2.62 -3.99
C PRO A 288 -11.59 -1.43 -4.38
N VAL A 289 -10.27 -1.63 -4.48
CA VAL A 289 -9.32 -0.58 -4.86
C VAL A 289 -9.25 -0.46 -6.37
N THR A 290 -9.55 0.73 -6.88
CA THR A 290 -9.11 1.16 -8.21
C THR A 290 -8.42 2.52 -8.07
N HIS A 291 -7.37 2.76 -8.85
CA HIS A 291 -6.69 4.07 -8.86
C HIS A 291 -7.63 5.22 -9.26
N THR A 292 -8.80 4.89 -9.81
CA THR A 292 -9.81 5.81 -10.34
C THR A 292 -10.89 6.23 -9.33
N ASN A 293 -11.19 5.41 -8.30
CA ASN A 293 -12.29 5.70 -7.37
C ASN A 293 -11.83 6.34 -6.04
N GLN A 294 -10.51 6.54 -5.86
CA GLN A 294 -9.89 7.03 -4.62
C GLN A 294 -10.28 6.23 -3.36
N TYR A 295 -10.86 5.04 -3.51
CA TYR A 295 -11.32 4.23 -2.40
C TYR A 295 -10.26 3.19 -2.05
N TRP A 296 -9.45 3.53 -1.05
CA TRP A 296 -8.31 2.72 -0.66
C TRP A 296 -8.63 1.77 0.48
N VAL A 297 -8.30 0.49 0.30
CA VAL A 297 -8.36 -0.47 1.39
C VAL A 297 -7.39 -0.03 2.47
N ARG A 298 -7.90 0.09 3.69
CA ARG A 298 -7.11 0.43 4.88
C ARG A 298 -7.14 -0.73 5.86
N MET A 299 -5.95 -1.06 6.35
CA MET A 299 -5.73 -2.00 7.42
C MET A 299 -4.92 -1.33 8.53
N HIS A 300 -5.05 -1.81 9.75
CA HIS A 300 -4.35 -1.25 10.90
C HIS A 300 -3.86 -2.33 11.86
N LEU A 301 -2.86 -1.96 12.64
CA LEU A 301 -2.39 -2.69 13.81
C LEU A 301 -2.36 -1.72 15.00
N ASP A 302 -3.08 -2.09 16.05
CA ASP A 302 -3.03 -1.34 17.31
C ASP A 302 -1.72 -1.61 18.05
N LEU A 303 -1.09 -0.55 18.54
CA LEU A 303 0.24 -0.56 19.15
C LEU A 303 0.14 -0.30 20.66
N ASN A 304 -0.48 0.81 20.99
CA ASN A 304 -0.74 1.27 22.35
C ASN A 304 -2.24 1.61 22.45
N PRO A 305 -2.98 1.04 23.42
CA PRO A 305 -4.38 1.37 23.61
C PRO A 305 -4.55 2.88 23.76
N PHE A 306 -5.37 3.47 22.91
CA PHE A 306 -5.74 4.87 23.06
C PHE A 306 -6.85 4.96 24.10
N ASP A 307 -6.53 5.51 25.27
CA ASP A 307 -7.56 5.93 26.20
C ASP A 307 -8.21 7.20 25.62
N ALA A 308 -9.34 7.02 24.94
CA ALA A 308 -10.09 8.11 24.32
C ALA A 308 -10.66 9.12 25.34
N GLY A 309 -10.31 9.00 26.63
CA GLY A 309 -10.48 10.05 27.60
C GLY A 309 -11.93 10.49 27.71
N ASN A 310 -12.87 9.55 27.82
CA ASN A 310 -14.21 9.79 28.34
C ASN A 310 -15.04 8.50 28.41
N SER A 311 -14.73 7.64 29.39
CA SER A 311 -15.73 6.66 29.87
C SER A 311 -17.05 7.37 30.18
N LYS A 312 -17.02 8.63 30.65
CA LYS A 312 -18.22 9.43 30.93
C LYS A 312 -19.01 9.86 29.69
N ALA A 313 -18.39 10.21 28.57
CA ALA A 313 -19.14 10.56 27.36
C ALA A 313 -19.72 9.30 26.70
N ALA A 314 -18.95 8.20 26.67
CA ALA A 314 -19.42 6.89 26.24
C ALA A 314 -20.54 6.37 27.15
N GLU A 315 -20.41 6.50 28.48
CA GLU A 315 -21.44 6.17 29.46
C GLU A 315 -22.67 7.07 29.32
N LYS A 316 -22.50 8.36 29.05
CA LYS A 316 -23.61 9.30 28.85
C LYS A 316 -24.35 9.00 27.54
N LEU A 317 -23.62 8.64 26.48
CA LEU A 317 -24.19 8.19 25.21
C LEU A 317 -24.89 6.84 25.40
N LEU A 318 -24.26 5.87 26.06
CA LEU A 318 -24.85 4.57 26.37
C LEU A 318 -26.11 4.73 27.22
N LYS A 319 -26.07 5.54 28.28
CA LYS A 319 -27.26 5.90 29.07
C LYS A 319 -28.36 6.52 28.22
N LYS A 320 -28.02 7.42 27.29
CA LYS A 320 -29.00 7.98 26.35
C LYS A 320 -29.57 6.91 25.42
N ILE A 321 -28.73 6.06 24.83
CA ILE A 321 -29.14 4.97 23.92
C ILE A 321 -30.03 3.97 24.64
N THR A 322 -29.63 3.50 25.82
CA THR A 322 -30.41 2.57 26.64
C THR A 322 -31.69 3.20 27.18
N ALA A 323 -31.73 4.53 27.34
CA ALA A 323 -32.95 5.28 27.69
C ALA A 323 -33.84 5.57 26.47
N MET A 324 -33.37 5.36 25.24
CA MET A 324 -34.25 5.38 24.08
C MET A 324 -35.15 4.14 24.17
N ARG A 325 -36.46 4.37 24.41
CA ARG A 325 -37.45 3.29 24.34
C ARG A 325 -37.53 2.79 22.90
N ASP A 326 -37.68 1.48 22.80
CA ASP A 326 -37.91 0.65 21.61
C ASP A 326 -38.20 1.44 20.32
N PRO A 327 -37.30 1.45 19.32
CA PRO A 327 -37.52 2.13 18.06
C PRO A 327 -38.46 1.27 17.21
N ALA A 328 -39.72 1.16 17.61
CA ALA A 328 -40.72 0.39 16.88
C ALA A 328 -41.04 0.97 15.49
N HIS A 329 -40.38 2.03 15.01
CA HIS A 329 -40.82 2.80 13.85
C HIS A 329 -39.71 3.26 12.88
N CYS A 330 -38.49 2.73 12.92
CA CYS A 330 -37.48 3.05 11.90
C CYS A 330 -37.15 1.82 11.05
N HIS A 331 -38.06 1.46 10.15
CA HIS A 331 -37.84 0.47 9.09
C HIS A 331 -37.38 1.12 7.78
N ASP A 332 -36.56 2.17 7.84
CA ASP A 332 -35.77 2.52 6.67
C ASP A 332 -34.62 1.52 6.60
N ARG A 333 -34.77 0.56 5.68
CA ARG A 333 -33.75 -0.43 5.35
C ARG A 333 -32.41 0.28 5.22
N VAL A 334 -31.46 -0.04 6.11
CA VAL A 334 -30.05 0.29 5.90
C VAL A 334 -29.68 -0.25 4.53
N VAL A 335 -29.47 0.64 3.57
CA VAL A 335 -29.01 0.27 2.22
C VAL A 335 -27.57 -0.18 2.40
N VAL A 336 -27.38 -1.48 2.55
CA VAL A 336 -26.06 -2.11 2.47
C VAL A 336 -25.57 -1.88 1.05
N HIS A 337 -24.38 -1.28 0.89
CA HIS A 337 -23.72 -1.15 -0.40
C HIS A 337 -23.54 -2.55 -1.01
N THR A 338 -24.46 -2.91 -1.89
CA THR A 338 -24.33 -4.08 -2.76
C THR A 338 -23.74 -3.62 -4.08
N SER A 339 -23.06 -4.52 -4.80
CA SER A 339 -22.31 -4.20 -6.03
C SER A 339 -23.13 -3.47 -7.11
N GLY A 340 -24.46 -3.57 -7.07
CA GLY A 340 -25.37 -2.88 -8.01
C GLY A 340 -25.66 -1.41 -7.68
N TYR A 341 -25.18 -0.89 -6.54
CA TYR A 341 -25.44 0.49 -6.09
C TYR A 341 -24.15 1.22 -5.66
N CYS A 342 -22.99 0.84 -6.20
CA CYS A 342 -21.78 1.62 -5.99
C CYS A 342 -21.78 2.83 -6.95
N PRO A 343 -21.65 4.07 -6.47
CA PRO A 343 -21.46 5.25 -7.35
C PRO A 343 -20.28 5.09 -8.32
N CYS A 344 -19.37 4.17 -8.02
CA CYS A 344 -18.24 3.79 -8.84
C CYS A 344 -18.58 2.97 -10.10
N THR A 345 -19.81 2.46 -10.28
CA THR A 345 -20.20 1.75 -11.52
C THR A 345 -20.40 2.69 -12.69
N ASP A 346 -20.76 3.96 -12.44
CA ASP A 346 -21.21 4.88 -13.49
C ASP A 346 -20.19 6.01 -13.77
N GLN A 347 -19.14 6.11 -12.94
CA GLN A 347 -18.07 7.09 -13.08
C GLN A 347 -16.70 6.40 -13.15
N LEU A 348 -16.44 5.72 -14.27
CA LEU A 348 -15.07 5.43 -14.70
C LEU A 348 -14.48 6.70 -15.34
N GLY A 349 -14.30 7.74 -14.52
CA GLY A 349 -13.61 8.97 -14.88
C GLY A 349 -12.11 8.82 -14.59
N ALA A 350 -11.29 8.95 -15.63
CA ALA A 350 -9.84 8.89 -15.55
C ALA A 350 -9.28 9.92 -14.57
N SER A 351 -8.52 9.46 -13.58
CA SER A 351 -7.56 10.28 -12.86
C SER A 351 -6.22 9.56 -12.76
N SER A 352 -5.16 10.37 -12.82
CA SER A 352 -3.77 10.07 -13.20
C SER A 352 -3.08 8.95 -12.38
N PRO A 353 -2.18 8.14 -12.98
CA PRO A 353 -1.43 7.10 -12.29
C PRO A 353 -0.56 7.69 -11.18
N ALA A 354 -0.79 7.23 -9.95
CA ALA A 354 0.11 7.46 -8.83
C ALA A 354 1.34 6.55 -9.01
N ALA A 355 2.44 7.14 -9.49
CA ALA A 355 3.85 6.82 -9.29
C ALA A 355 4.22 5.55 -8.46
N THR A 356 3.95 4.36 -8.99
CA THR A 356 4.44 3.08 -8.43
C THR A 356 5.67 2.53 -9.17
N GLY A 357 6.07 3.15 -10.29
CA GLY A 357 7.26 2.79 -11.06
C GLY A 357 8.56 3.49 -10.59
N PRO A 358 9.75 2.89 -10.81
CA PRO A 358 11.06 3.54 -10.62
C PRO A 358 11.23 4.83 -11.43
N ALA A 359 10.48 4.98 -12.52
CA ALA A 359 10.58 6.10 -13.44
C ALA A 359 9.95 7.41 -12.91
N ALA A 360 9.20 7.38 -11.81
CA ALA A 360 8.45 8.54 -11.34
C ALA A 360 9.26 9.54 -10.49
N THR A 361 10.59 9.42 -10.43
CA THR A 361 11.46 10.30 -9.61
C THR A 361 12.59 10.96 -10.40
N GLY A 362 12.41 11.21 -11.70
CA GLY A 362 13.29 12.13 -12.41
C GLY A 362 13.34 13.47 -11.68
N ALA A 363 14.54 13.99 -11.43
CA ALA A 363 14.70 15.37 -10.97
C ALA A 363 13.96 16.29 -11.97
N PRO A 364 13.28 17.35 -11.52
CA PRO A 364 12.73 18.33 -12.46
C PRO A 364 13.88 18.83 -13.32
N GLU A 365 13.80 18.58 -14.63
CA GLU A 365 14.72 19.18 -15.59
C GLU A 365 14.70 20.68 -15.36
N SER A 366 15.84 21.22 -14.95
CA SER A 366 16.04 22.66 -14.91
C SER A 366 15.83 23.17 -16.33
N SER A 367 14.74 23.88 -16.54
CA SER A 367 14.50 24.64 -17.75
C SER A 367 15.56 25.75 -17.83
N GLU A 368 16.73 25.42 -18.36
CA GLU A 368 17.68 26.43 -18.81
C GLU A 368 17.03 27.16 -19.99
N GLY A 369 16.81 28.46 -19.77
CA GLY A 369 16.27 29.36 -20.76
C GLY A 369 17.13 29.37 -22.01
N LYS A 370 16.48 29.22 -23.14
CA LYS A 370 17.01 29.73 -24.41
C LYS A 370 16.46 31.14 -24.59
N SER A 371 17.36 32.10 -24.42
CA SER A 371 17.29 33.45 -24.99
C SER A 371 17.18 33.40 -26.51
#